data_AF-A0A2G9XPV7-F1
#
_entry.id   AF-A0A2G9XPV7-F1
#
_cell.length_a   1.000
_cell.length_b   1.000
_cell.length_c   1.000
_cell.angle_alpha   90.00
_cell.angle_beta   90.00
_cell.angle_gamma   90.00
#
_symmetry.space_group_name_H-M   'P 1'
#
loop_
_entity.id
_entity.type
_entity.pdbx_description
1 polymer ?
#
loop_
_entity_poly.entity_id
_entity_poly.type
_entity_poly.pdbx_seq_one_letter_code
_entity_poly.pdbx_strand_id
1 'polypeptide(L)' 'PVDDNIDIEEGITLDVDKHRHLVGIEILDVSKKMSLKDIANITIENLPLEPIETSAT' A
#
# COMPACT_ATOMS: atom_id res chain seq x y z
N PRO A 1 -5.47 12.63 5.45
CA PRO A 1 -6.51 12.47 4.41
C PRO A 1 -5.81 12.16 3.09
N VAL A 2 -6.47 11.46 2.17
CA VAL A 2 -5.92 11.21 0.84
C VAL A 2 -5.75 12.54 0.11
N ASP A 3 -4.57 12.75 -0.49
CA ASP A 3 -4.20 13.95 -1.25
C ASP A 3 -3.86 13.60 -2.70
N ASP A 4 -3.27 12.42 -2.93
CA ASP A 4 -2.87 11.93 -4.25
C ASP A 4 -2.95 10.39 -4.31
N ASN A 5 -2.86 9.84 -5.52
CA ASN A 5 -2.74 8.40 -5.75
C ASN A 5 -1.54 8.05 -6.64
N ILE A 6 -1.01 6.83 -6.48
CA ILE A 6 0.11 6.32 -7.24
C ILE A 6 -0.30 4.99 -7.86
N ASP A 7 -0.48 4.98 -9.18
CA ASP A 7 -0.70 3.75 -9.94
C ASP A 7 0.59 2.94 -10.02
N ILE A 8 0.56 1.71 -9.53
CA ILE A 8 1.69 0.77 -9.58
C ILE A 8 1.60 -0.10 -10.83
N GLU A 9 0.41 -0.64 -11.08
CA GLU A 9 0.04 -1.37 -12.29
C GLU A 9 -1.48 -1.35 -12.49
N GLU A 10 -1.98 -1.92 -13.60
CA GLU A 10 -3.40 -1.92 -13.90
C GLU A 10 -4.22 -2.62 -12.80
N GLY A 11 -5.04 -1.81 -12.11
CA GLY A 11 -5.89 -2.24 -11.01
C GLY A 11 -5.20 -2.26 -9.65
N ILE A 12 -4.00 -1.70 -9.49
CA ILE A 12 -3.33 -1.52 -8.19
C ILE A 12 -2.93 -0.06 -8.02
N THR A 13 -3.52 0.60 -7.02
CA THR A 13 -3.18 1.99 -6.67
C THR A 13 -2.86 2.14 -5.19
N LEU A 14 -1.99 3.10 -4.86
CA LEU A 14 -1.67 3.51 -3.50
C LEU A 14 -2.20 4.91 -3.25
N ASP A 15 -3.00 5.09 -2.20
CA ASP A 15 -3.43 6.41 -1.75
C ASP A 15 -2.38 6.99 -0.80
N VAL A 16 -1.98 8.23 -1.02
CA VAL A 16 -1.00 8.92 -0.17
C VAL A 16 -1.51 10.26 0.34
N ASP A 17 -0.97 10.70 1.48
CA ASP A 17 -1.19 12.05 1.98
C ASP A 17 -0.26 13.07 1.29
N LYS A 18 -0.42 14.35 1.63
CA LYS A 18 0.40 15.47 1.12
C LYS A 18 1.91 15.36 1.39
N HIS A 19 2.33 14.43 2.26
CA HIS A 19 3.72 14.14 2.59
C HIS A 19 4.21 12.82 1.97
N ARG A 20 3.40 12.20 1.12
CA ARG A 20 3.62 10.88 0.51
C ARG A 20 3.62 9.70 1.49
N HIS A 21 3.01 9.84 2.66
CA HIS A 21 2.76 8.69 3.53
C HIS A 21 1.60 7.87 2.99
N LEU A 22 1.73 6.54 3.08
CA LEU A 22 0.68 5.61 2.67
C LEU A 22 -0.56 5.78 3.56
N VAL A 23 -1.71 6.02 2.92
CA VAL A 23 -3.03 6.11 3.56
C VAL A 23 -3.86 4.86 3.25
N GLY A 24 -3.73 4.29 2.05
CA GLY A 24 -4.54 3.16 1.61
C GLY A 24 -3.92 2.39 0.44
N ILE A 25 -4.36 1.14 0.27
CA ILE A 25 -4.02 0.27 -0.86
C ILE A 25 -5.33 -0.18 -1.51
N GLU A 26 -5.46 0.02 -2.81
CA GLU A 26 -6.60 -0.46 -3.59
C GLU A 26 -6.16 -1.52 -4.60
N ILE A 27 -6.86 -2.66 -4.62
CA ILE A 27 -6.65 -3.73 -5.60
C ILE A 27 -8.00 -4.01 -6.28
N LEU A 28 -8.17 -3.46 -7.47
CA LEU A 28 -9.38 -3.59 -8.28
C LEU A 28 -9.44 -4.97 -8.94
N ASP A 29 -10.66 -5.51 -9.03
CA ASP A 29 -10.94 -6.78 -9.72
C ASP A 29 -10.06 -7.96 -9.25
N VAL A 30 -9.55 -7.93 -8.01
CA VAL A 30 -8.63 -8.95 -7.50
C VAL A 30 -9.23 -10.36 -7.58
N SER A 31 -10.55 -10.50 -7.44
CA SER A 31 -11.29 -11.75 -7.59
C SER A 31 -11.30 -12.32 -9.01
N LYS A 32 -10.92 -11.53 -10.03
CA LYS A 32 -10.72 -12.02 -11.41
C LYS A 32 -9.32 -12.61 -11.60
N LYS A 33 -8.34 -12.21 -10.77
CA LYS A 33 -6.93 -12.61 -10.86
C LYS A 33 -6.56 -13.69 -9.82
N MET A 34 -7.25 -13.72 -8.67
CA MET A 34 -6.92 -14.57 -7.52
C MET A 34 -8.17 -15.24 -6.93
N SER A 35 -7.98 -16.39 -6.27
CA SER A 35 -9.08 -17.03 -5.56
C SER A 35 -9.43 -16.26 -4.28
N LEU A 36 -10.66 -16.39 -3.79
CA LEU A 36 -11.06 -15.79 -2.51
C LEU A 36 -10.18 -16.24 -1.33
N LYS A 37 -9.68 -17.48 -1.38
CA LYS A 37 -8.77 -18.02 -0.37
C LYS A 37 -7.43 -17.28 -0.37
N ASP A 38 -6.95 -16.88 -1.55
CA ASP A 38 -5.69 -16.17 -1.70
C ASP A 38 -5.84 -14.69 -1.34
N ILE A 39 -7.00 -14.08 -1.65
CA ILE A 39 -7.35 -12.69 -1.26
C ILE A 39 -7.45 -12.52 0.25
N ALA A 40 -7.82 -13.58 0.97
CA ALA A 40 -8.02 -13.53 2.42
C ALA A 40 -6.72 -13.27 3.23
N ASN A 41 -5.55 -13.32 2.59
CA ASN A 41 -4.26 -13.17 3.26
C ASN A 41 -3.44 -12.04 2.65
N ILE A 42 -2.91 -11.17 3.52
CA ILE A 42 -1.91 -10.16 3.16
C ILE A 42 -0.62 -10.52 3.90
N THR A 43 0.47 -10.74 3.16
CA THR A 43 1.81 -10.98 3.73
C THR A 43 2.65 -9.73 3.56
N ILE A 44 3.24 -9.24 4.65
CA ILE A 44 4.19 -8.13 4.63
C ILE A 44 5.57 -8.70 4.94
N GLU A 45 6.49 -8.58 3.99
CA GLU A 45 7.88 -9.00 4.16
C GLU A 45 8.77 -7.77 4.37
N ASN A 46 9.79 -7.90 5.23
CA ASN A 46 10.78 -6.86 5.50
C ASN A 46 10.20 -5.54 6.03
N LEU A 47 9.17 -5.59 6.89
CA LEU A 47 8.66 -4.39 7.54
C LEU A 47 9.75 -3.81 8.49
N PRO A 48 10.31 -2.61 8.23
CA PRO A 48 11.21 -1.99 9.16
C PRO A 48 10.42 -1.58 10.41
N LEU A 49 10.60 -2.36 11.49
CA LEU A 49 9.97 -2.10 12.78
C LEU A 49 10.78 -1.12 13.63
N GLU A 50 12.04 -0.89 13.26
CA GLU A 50 12.85 0.13 13.90
C GLU A 50 12.37 1.52 13.45
N PRO A 51 12.15 2.46 14.39
CA PRO A 51 11.82 3.82 14.02
C PRO A 51 12.95 4.34 13.14
N ILE A 52 12.59 4.89 11.98
CA ILE A 52 13.52 5.65 11.15
C ILE A 52 14.02 6.76 12.08
N GLU A 53 15.28 6.68 12.54
CA GLU A 53 15.88 7.78 13.28
C GLU A 53 15.78 8.99 12.35
N THR A 54 14.88 9.90 12.67
CA THR A 54 14.78 11.18 11.97
C THR A 54 16.03 11.89 12.42
N SER A 55 17.10 11.80 11.63
CA SER A 55 18.29 12.60 11.82
C SER A 55 17.85 14.07 11.84
N ALA A 56 17.69 14.60 13.04
CA ALA A 56 17.46 16.00 13.26
C ALA A 56 18.75 16.73 12.84
N THR A 57 18.71 17.34 11.66
CA THR A 57 19.66 18.37 11.20
C THR A 57 18.93 19.34 10.30
#